data_AF-A0A2E5XMZ0-F1
#
_entry.id   AF-A0A2E5XMZ0-F1
#
_cell.length_a   1.000
_cell.length_b   1.000
_cell.length_c   1.000
_cell.angle_alpha   90.00
_cell.angle_beta   90.00
_cell.angle_gamma   90.00
#
_symmetry.space_group_name_H-M   'P 1'
#
loop_
_entity.id
_entity.type
_entity.pdbx_description
1 polymer ?
#
loop_
_entity_poly.entity_id
_entity_poly.type
_entity_poly.pdbx_seq_one_letter_code
_entity_poly.pdbx_strand_id
1 'polypeptide(L)'
;MVSVSRLIVWSMFLLGTPAFLILQGAVTPIARLAGATTLLALLSILMFTGRPTPEIIAPIAAMKAVPEANVVEIKSDLPKPPAPEPPAVTNPQEHTLVDNNANTEPTEDSVKIAKKYAVSSDVQMEFEDEVEQFVENRRERRMEIRERIARERRMSLASIRNKRLREWASTEDGEGLHELIGGTQHGLEILEYGDDKRADGASASSLVRIDDRRVLRITRGIAFNSLKSSIDEETTEEDTEHKDTSLDSNVPPPPPDMPPPPPPM
;
A
#
# COMPACT_ATOMS: atom_id res chain seq x y z
N MET A 1 21.53 25.62 -14.72
CA MET A 1 22.21 26.76 -14.06
C MET A 1 23.05 26.18 -12.93
N VAL A 2 24.35 26.46 -12.85
CA VAL A 2 25.21 25.94 -11.77
C VAL A 2 24.83 26.64 -10.46
N SER A 3 24.52 25.90 -9.41
CA SER A 3 24.19 26.48 -8.10
C SER A 3 25.36 27.33 -7.58
N VAL A 4 25.07 28.50 -7.00
CA VAL A 4 26.08 29.42 -6.41
C VAL A 4 26.95 28.70 -5.37
N SER A 5 26.36 27.80 -4.57
CA SER A 5 27.09 26.98 -3.61
C SER A 5 28.15 26.09 -4.27
N ARG A 6 27.85 25.56 -5.46
CA ARG A 6 28.77 24.73 -6.24
C ARG A 6 29.91 25.56 -6.83
N LEU A 7 29.66 26.79 -7.27
CA LEU A 7 30.71 27.70 -7.73
C LEU A 7 31.67 28.08 -6.59
N ILE A 8 31.15 28.29 -5.39
CA ILE A 8 31.97 28.59 -4.21
C ILE A 8 32.88 27.40 -3.86
N VAL A 9 32.35 26.18 -3.84
CA VAL A 9 33.14 24.96 -3.56
C VAL A 9 34.20 24.73 -4.63
N TRP A 10 33.85 24.92 -5.91
CA TRP A 10 34.82 24.86 -7.02
C TRP A 10 35.92 25.93 -6.87
N SER A 11 35.57 27.17 -6.52
CA SER A 11 36.53 28.25 -6.33
C SER A 11 37.49 27.96 -5.18
N MET A 12 36.99 27.50 -4.03
CA MET A 12 37.83 27.11 -2.90
C MET A 12 38.74 25.94 -3.21
N PHE A 13 38.27 24.95 -3.98
CA PHE A 13 39.09 23.81 -4.38
C PHE A 13 40.19 24.23 -5.36
N LEU A 14 39.86 25.03 -6.39
CA LEU A 14 40.82 25.49 -7.40
C LEU A 14 41.87 26.45 -6.83
N LEU A 15 41.50 27.29 -5.87
CA LEU A 15 42.42 28.23 -5.24
C LEU A 15 43.20 27.59 -4.09
N GLY A 16 42.55 26.69 -3.33
CA GLY A 16 43.14 26.01 -2.18
C GLY A 16 44.19 24.96 -2.56
N THR A 17 43.99 24.24 -3.67
CA THR A 17 44.96 23.22 -4.14
C THR A 17 46.35 23.80 -4.44
N PRO A 18 46.52 24.85 -5.27
CA PRO A 18 47.84 25.43 -5.52
C PRO A 18 48.42 26.11 -4.28
N ALA A 19 47.61 26.79 -3.47
CA ALA A 19 48.07 27.40 -2.22
C ALA A 19 48.63 26.34 -1.25
N PHE A 20 47.96 25.20 -1.12
CA PHE A 20 48.41 24.08 -0.32
C PHE A 20 49.74 23.49 -0.84
N LEU A 21 49.88 23.31 -2.15
CA LEU A 21 51.11 22.77 -2.75
C LEU A 21 52.32 23.69 -2.59
N ILE A 22 52.11 25.01 -2.60
CA ILE A 22 53.16 26.00 -2.36
C ILE A 22 53.58 25.99 -0.88
N LEU A 23 52.60 25.93 0.03
CA LEU A 23 52.85 26.09 1.46
C LEU A 23 53.22 24.79 2.19
N GLN A 24 52.97 23.61 1.60
CA GLN A 24 53.15 22.29 2.27
C GLN A 24 54.57 22.03 2.80
N GLY A 25 55.60 22.68 2.24
CA GLY A 25 56.99 22.53 2.68
C GLY A 25 57.36 23.38 3.90
N ALA A 26 56.55 24.39 4.24
CA ALA A 26 56.80 25.31 5.35
C ALA A 26 55.88 25.05 6.56
N VAL A 27 54.90 24.17 6.44
CA VAL A 27 53.93 23.85 7.51
C VAL A 27 54.32 22.59 8.27
N THR A 28 53.90 22.54 9.52
CA THR A 28 54.07 21.34 10.35
C THR A 28 53.34 20.14 9.74
N PRO A 29 53.80 18.90 9.99
CA PRO A 29 53.19 17.70 9.41
C PRO A 29 51.71 17.56 9.76
N ILE A 30 51.30 18.02 10.95
CA ILE A 30 49.90 18.02 11.41
C ILE A 30 49.05 18.99 10.57
N ALA A 31 49.55 20.20 10.34
CA ALA A 31 48.86 21.19 9.50
C ALA A 31 48.79 20.75 8.03
N ARG A 32 49.83 20.08 7.52
CA ARG A 32 49.82 19.47 6.18
C ARG A 32 48.73 18.41 6.06
N LEU A 33 48.58 17.55 7.07
CA LEU A 33 47.54 16.52 7.09
C LEU A 33 46.14 17.15 7.11
N ALA A 34 45.92 18.17 7.95
CA ALA A 34 44.66 18.90 8.00
C ALA A 34 44.31 19.60 6.68
N GLY A 35 45.29 20.19 6.00
CA GLY A 35 45.10 20.77 4.67
C GLY A 35 44.76 19.74 3.60
N ALA A 36 45.40 18.56 3.65
CA ALA A 36 45.10 17.47 2.72
C ALA A 36 43.68 16.90 2.93
N THR A 37 43.26 16.69 4.19
CA THR A 37 41.92 16.15 4.49
C THR A 37 40.82 17.14 4.15
N THR A 38 41.03 18.44 4.35
CA THR A 38 40.06 19.47 3.93
C THR A 38 39.90 19.55 2.42
N LEU A 39 40.99 19.46 1.64
CA LEU A 39 40.89 19.35 0.18
C LEU A 39 40.15 18.09 -0.26
N LEU A 40 40.38 16.96 0.41
CA LEU A 40 39.68 15.71 0.12
C LEU A 40 38.20 15.79 0.47
N ALA A 41 37.83 16.46 1.57
CA ALA A 41 36.44 16.71 1.94
C ALA A 41 35.73 17.60 0.92
N LEU A 42 36.38 18.67 0.44
CA LEU A 42 35.84 19.52 -0.64
C LEU A 42 35.64 18.73 -1.93
N LEU A 43 36.59 17.86 -2.31
CA LEU A 43 36.46 16.97 -3.47
C LEU A 43 35.31 15.97 -3.30
N SER A 44 35.14 15.41 -2.10
CA SER A 44 34.03 14.49 -1.78
C SER A 44 32.68 15.19 -1.91
N ILE A 45 32.53 16.39 -1.36
CA ILE A 45 31.33 17.23 -1.52
C ILE A 45 31.08 17.49 -3.00
N LEU A 46 32.11 17.76 -3.79
CA LEU A 46 31.98 18.01 -5.22
C LEU A 46 31.50 16.79 -6.01
N MET A 47 32.04 15.60 -5.69
CA MET A 47 31.64 14.33 -6.28
C MET A 47 30.21 13.92 -5.89
N PHE A 48 29.82 14.17 -4.63
CA PHE A 48 28.52 13.79 -4.12
C PHE A 48 27.40 14.76 -4.55
N THR A 49 27.68 16.06 -4.62
CA THR A 49 26.73 17.10 -5.10
C THR A 49 26.70 17.25 -6.63
N GLY A 50 27.58 16.53 -7.34
CA GLY A 50 27.73 16.59 -8.79
C GLY A 50 26.76 15.70 -9.57
N ARG A 51 26.05 14.78 -8.92
CA ARG A 51 25.07 13.91 -9.57
C ARG A 51 23.83 14.73 -9.93
N PRO A 52 23.40 14.79 -11.21
CA PRO A 52 22.12 15.39 -11.53
C PRO A 52 21.05 14.61 -10.78
N THR A 53 20.27 15.30 -9.94
CA THR A 53 19.02 14.75 -9.42
C THR A 53 18.22 14.26 -10.62
N PRO A 54 17.83 12.98 -10.69
CA PRO A 54 16.91 12.54 -11.72
C PRO A 54 15.67 13.43 -11.61
N GLU A 55 15.22 13.98 -12.74
CA GLU A 55 13.98 14.74 -12.79
C GLU A 55 12.87 13.90 -12.15
N ILE A 56 12.47 14.29 -10.94
CA ILE A 56 11.26 13.78 -10.34
C ILE A 56 10.14 14.43 -11.13
N ILE A 57 9.67 13.71 -12.15
CA ILE A 57 8.46 14.03 -12.91
C ILE A 57 7.36 14.24 -11.87
N ALA A 58 6.88 15.48 -11.77
CA ALA A 58 5.80 15.87 -10.87
C ALA A 58 4.54 15.01 -11.15
N PRO A 59 3.73 14.70 -10.13
CA PRO A 59 2.57 13.84 -10.29
C PRO A 59 1.50 14.55 -11.14
N ILE A 60 0.98 13.75 -12.06
CA ILE A 60 -0.21 13.91 -12.89
C ILE A 60 -1.26 14.82 -12.21
N ALA A 61 -1.32 16.09 -12.62
CA ALA A 61 -2.43 16.98 -12.31
C ALA A 61 -2.63 17.94 -13.50
N ALA A 62 -3.22 17.43 -14.58
CA ALA A 62 -3.97 18.20 -15.58
C ALA A 62 -4.42 17.25 -16.70
N MET A 63 -5.47 16.47 -16.48
CA MET A 63 -6.32 16.06 -17.61
C MET A 63 -7.10 17.30 -18.02
N LYS A 64 -6.53 18.07 -18.95
CA LYS A 64 -7.24 19.10 -19.72
C LYS A 64 -7.60 18.49 -21.07
N ALA A 65 -8.89 18.59 -21.35
CA ALA A 65 -9.64 17.99 -22.45
C ALA A 65 -9.07 18.21 -23.86
N VAL A 66 -9.29 17.22 -24.72
CA VAL A 66 -9.26 17.27 -26.20
C VAL A 66 -10.41 16.36 -26.72
N PRO A 67 -11.06 16.69 -27.86
CA PRO A 67 -12.51 16.64 -28.03
C PRO A 67 -13.06 15.44 -28.83
N GLU A 68 -14.39 15.33 -28.78
CA GLU A 68 -15.36 14.77 -29.74
C GLU A 68 -14.88 13.77 -30.82
N ALA A 69 -15.46 12.55 -30.77
CA ALA A 69 -16.13 11.95 -31.92
C ALA A 69 -17.00 10.74 -31.49
N ASN A 70 -18.32 10.90 -31.65
CA ASN A 70 -19.38 9.89 -31.88
C ASN A 70 -19.39 8.58 -31.07
N VAL A 71 -20.51 8.33 -30.36
CA VAL A 71 -21.45 7.23 -30.63
C VAL A 71 -22.59 7.24 -29.59
N VAL A 72 -23.79 7.49 -30.11
CA VAL A 72 -25.13 6.96 -29.76
C VAL A 72 -25.76 7.37 -28.41
N GLU A 73 -26.74 8.25 -28.61
CA GLU A 73 -27.91 8.59 -27.81
C GLU A 73 -28.69 7.36 -27.31
N ILE A 74 -28.80 7.20 -25.98
CA ILE A 74 -29.94 6.53 -25.33
C ILE A 74 -30.45 7.49 -24.25
N LYS A 75 -31.58 8.13 -24.57
CA LYS A 75 -32.41 8.91 -23.65
C LYS A 75 -33.01 7.95 -22.61
N SER A 76 -32.76 8.18 -21.33
CA SER A 76 -33.63 7.73 -20.26
C SER A 76 -33.81 8.88 -19.27
N ASP A 77 -35.06 9.27 -19.14
CA ASP A 77 -35.59 10.42 -18.41
C ASP A 77 -35.78 10.10 -16.91
N LEU A 78 -36.00 11.14 -16.10
CA LEU A 78 -36.33 11.18 -14.65
C LEU A 78 -35.17 11.27 -13.61
N PRO A 79 -35.40 11.87 -12.43
CA PRO A 79 -34.76 13.12 -12.03
C PRO A 79 -33.88 12.97 -10.78
N LYS A 80 -33.02 13.96 -10.59
CA LYS A 80 -32.09 14.09 -9.46
C LYS A 80 -32.84 14.24 -8.12
N PRO A 81 -32.56 13.41 -7.10
CA PRO A 81 -33.09 13.62 -5.76
C PRO A 81 -32.45 14.86 -5.11
N PRO A 82 -33.22 15.75 -4.47
CA PRO A 82 -32.68 16.91 -3.77
C PRO A 82 -31.95 16.53 -2.47
N ALA A 83 -30.93 17.32 -2.14
CA ALA A 83 -30.12 17.20 -0.94
C ALA A 83 -30.93 17.44 0.35
N PRO A 84 -30.53 16.83 1.49
CA PRO A 84 -31.22 16.98 2.76
C PRO A 84 -30.95 18.36 3.38
N GLU A 85 -32.02 19.10 3.68
CA GLU A 85 -31.99 20.31 4.50
C GLU A 85 -31.91 19.97 6.01
N PRO A 86 -31.29 20.84 6.83
CA PRO A 86 -31.00 20.59 8.24
C PRO A 86 -32.28 20.57 9.12
N PRO A 87 -32.30 19.77 10.21
CA PRO A 87 -33.48 19.65 11.05
C PRO A 87 -33.74 20.94 11.84
N ALA A 88 -34.93 21.49 11.63
CA ALA A 88 -35.52 22.52 12.48
C ALA A 88 -35.86 21.92 13.85
N VAL A 89 -35.48 22.67 14.88
CA VAL A 89 -35.74 22.43 16.30
C VAL A 89 -37.26 22.51 16.54
N THR A 90 -37.84 21.45 17.13
CA THR A 90 -39.14 21.54 17.79
C THR A 90 -39.04 20.90 19.17
N ASN A 91 -39.28 21.71 20.20
CA ASN A 91 -39.25 21.39 21.61
C ASN A 91 -40.44 20.45 21.99
N PRO A 92 -40.35 19.64 23.06
CA PRO A 92 -41.32 18.60 23.41
C PRO A 92 -42.69 19.16 23.81
N GLN A 93 -43.77 18.63 23.23
CA GLN A 93 -45.11 18.76 23.81
C GLN A 93 -45.39 17.56 24.72
N GLU A 94 -45.62 17.89 25.99
CA GLU A 94 -46.16 17.03 27.03
C GLU A 94 -47.50 16.44 26.58
N HIS A 95 -47.60 15.12 26.53
CA HIS A 95 -48.88 14.45 26.38
C HIS A 95 -49.56 14.35 27.74
N THR A 96 -50.42 15.35 28.00
CA THR A 96 -51.41 15.33 29.07
C THR A 96 -52.34 14.13 28.91
N LEU A 97 -52.47 13.39 30.01
CA LEU A 97 -53.42 12.31 30.27
C LEU A 97 -54.83 12.72 29.83
N VAL A 98 -55.40 11.99 28.85
CA VAL A 98 -56.82 12.10 28.52
C VAL A 98 -57.59 11.07 29.34
N ASP A 99 -58.29 11.64 30.32
CA ASP A 99 -59.28 11.04 31.19
C ASP A 99 -60.52 10.65 30.35
N ASN A 100 -60.85 9.36 30.27
CA ASN A 100 -62.05 8.88 29.58
C ASN A 100 -63.12 8.48 30.59
N ASN A 101 -64.09 9.39 30.75
CA ASN A 101 -65.27 9.29 31.59
C ASN A 101 -66.23 8.17 31.13
N ALA A 102 -66.83 7.56 32.14
CA ALA A 102 -67.74 6.44 32.14
C ALA A 102 -69.06 6.69 31.38
N ASN A 103 -69.54 5.66 30.68
CA ASN A 103 -70.94 5.26 30.78
C ASN A 103 -71.12 3.81 30.29
N THR A 104 -71.46 2.87 31.17
CA THR A 104 -72.06 1.57 30.81
C THR A 104 -72.80 1.02 32.02
N GLU A 105 -74.13 1.09 31.98
CA GLU A 105 -75.01 0.35 32.90
C GLU A 105 -74.78 -1.17 32.78
N PRO A 106 -74.96 -1.95 33.86
CA PRO A 106 -74.74 -3.38 33.83
C PRO A 106 -76.00 -4.10 33.35
N THR A 107 -75.87 -4.89 32.29
CA THR A 107 -76.82 -5.97 31.97
C THR A 107 -76.06 -7.27 31.81
N GLU A 108 -76.75 -8.34 32.15
CA GLU A 108 -76.26 -9.54 32.82
C GLU A 108 -75.42 -10.51 31.97
N ASP A 109 -74.66 -11.35 32.68
CA ASP A 109 -74.08 -12.63 32.25
C ASP A 109 -73.33 -12.68 30.91
N SER A 110 -72.09 -12.19 30.95
CA SER A 110 -71.00 -12.87 30.25
C SER A 110 -69.68 -12.61 30.96
N VAL A 111 -68.95 -13.68 31.25
CA VAL A 111 -67.62 -13.62 31.88
C VAL A 111 -66.69 -12.80 30.98
N LYS A 112 -66.43 -11.55 31.35
CA LYS A 112 -65.44 -10.68 30.70
C LYS A 112 -64.04 -11.18 31.05
N ILE A 113 -63.56 -12.18 30.32
CA ILE A 113 -62.17 -12.64 30.42
C ILE A 113 -61.29 -11.54 29.85
N ALA A 114 -60.52 -10.87 30.71
CA ALA A 114 -59.52 -9.91 30.29
C ALA A 114 -58.49 -10.60 29.39
N LYS A 115 -58.41 -10.18 28.12
CA LYS A 115 -57.34 -10.64 27.22
C LYS A 115 -56.03 -9.99 27.67
N LYS A 116 -55.11 -10.80 28.19
CA LYS A 116 -53.76 -10.36 28.56
C LYS A 116 -53.02 -9.94 27.29
N TYR A 117 -52.83 -8.64 27.08
CA TYR A 117 -51.91 -8.13 26.07
C TYR A 117 -50.49 -8.30 26.61
N ALA A 118 -49.75 -9.28 26.09
CA ALA A 118 -48.32 -9.38 26.33
C ALA A 118 -47.63 -8.46 25.31
N VAL A 119 -47.05 -7.36 25.79
CA VAL A 119 -46.11 -6.56 25.01
C VAL A 119 -44.88 -7.44 24.82
N SER A 120 -44.64 -7.90 23.59
CA SER A 120 -43.66 -8.93 23.27
C SER A 120 -42.29 -8.38 22.87
N SER A 121 -42.10 -7.06 22.79
CA SER A 121 -40.78 -6.45 22.65
C SER A 121 -40.43 -5.69 23.93
N ASP A 122 -39.36 -6.14 24.58
CA ASP A 122 -38.74 -5.38 25.65
C ASP A 122 -37.97 -4.22 25.01
N VAL A 123 -38.14 -3.00 25.54
CA VAL A 123 -37.43 -1.80 25.07
C VAL A 123 -35.92 -1.97 25.21
N GLN A 124 -35.49 -2.78 26.19
CA GLN A 124 -34.09 -3.14 26.37
C GLN A 124 -33.55 -3.98 25.21
N MET A 125 -34.35 -4.89 24.67
CA MET A 125 -33.95 -5.75 23.56
C MET A 125 -33.83 -4.96 22.26
N GLU A 126 -34.75 -4.02 21.99
CA GLU A 126 -34.66 -3.13 20.83
C GLU A 126 -33.40 -2.24 20.87
N PHE A 127 -33.02 -1.77 22.06
CA PHE A 127 -31.78 -1.02 22.24
C PHE A 127 -30.54 -1.88 22.01
N GLU A 128 -30.53 -3.12 22.50
CA GLU A 128 -29.43 -4.06 22.29
C GLU A 128 -29.24 -4.37 20.80
N ASP A 129 -30.33 -4.60 20.08
CA ASP A 129 -30.33 -4.80 18.62
C ASP A 129 -29.79 -3.58 17.86
N GLU A 130 -30.20 -2.35 18.24
CA GLU A 130 -29.69 -1.11 17.63
C GLU A 130 -28.18 -0.94 17.86
N VAL A 131 -27.71 -1.24 19.08
CA VAL A 131 -26.29 -1.18 19.43
C VAL A 131 -25.50 -2.21 18.63
N GLU A 132 -25.99 -3.44 18.50
CA GLU A 132 -25.35 -4.48 17.69
C GLU A 132 -25.25 -4.08 16.22
N GLN A 133 -26.33 -3.54 15.65
CA GLN A 133 -26.34 -3.03 14.27
C GLN A 133 -25.35 -1.88 14.09
N PHE A 134 -25.26 -0.95 15.05
CA PHE A 134 -24.30 0.16 14.99
C PHE A 134 -22.85 -0.33 15.02
N VAL A 135 -22.54 -1.31 15.87
CA VAL A 135 -21.21 -1.91 15.95
C VAL A 135 -20.88 -2.65 14.66
N GLU A 136 -21.81 -3.42 14.12
CA GLU A 136 -21.61 -4.20 12.89
C GLU A 136 -21.39 -3.29 11.69
N ASN A 137 -22.23 -2.27 11.50
CA ASN A 137 -22.03 -1.25 10.45
C ASN A 137 -20.66 -0.56 10.59
N ARG A 138 -20.21 -0.31 11.83
CA ARG A 138 -18.87 0.27 12.07
C ARG A 138 -17.74 -0.70 11.76
N ARG A 139 -17.92 -2.00 11.98
CA ARG A 139 -16.96 -3.05 11.59
C ARG A 139 -16.90 -3.18 10.08
N GLU A 140 -18.04 -3.27 9.42
CA GLU A 140 -18.17 -3.37 7.97
C GLU A 140 -17.46 -2.20 7.28
N ARG A 141 -17.75 -0.95 7.67
CA ARG A 141 -17.05 0.23 7.10
C ARG A 141 -15.54 0.18 7.31
N ARG A 142 -15.07 -0.28 8.49
CA ARG A 142 -13.63 -0.41 8.75
C ARG A 142 -13.00 -1.53 7.91
N MET A 143 -13.72 -2.62 7.68
CA MET A 143 -13.27 -3.70 6.81
C MET A 143 -13.17 -3.24 5.36
N GLU A 144 -14.19 -2.55 4.85
CA GLU A 144 -14.20 -1.98 3.50
C GLU A 144 -13.03 -1.01 3.31
N ILE A 145 -12.82 -0.08 4.24
CA ILE A 145 -11.69 0.86 4.21
C ILE A 145 -10.37 0.11 4.23
N ARG A 146 -10.21 -0.88 5.11
CA ARG A 146 -8.97 -1.68 5.22
C ARG A 146 -8.70 -2.46 3.94
N GLU A 147 -9.72 -3.08 3.37
CA GLU A 147 -9.60 -3.84 2.12
C GLU A 147 -9.22 -2.94 0.96
N ARG A 148 -9.87 -1.78 0.83
CA ARG A 148 -9.54 -0.77 -0.19
C ARG A 148 -8.09 -0.31 -0.08
N ILE A 149 -7.65 0.05 1.12
CA ILE A 149 -6.25 0.45 1.36
C ILE A 149 -5.28 -0.69 1.03
N ALA A 150 -5.60 -1.92 1.43
CA ALA A 150 -4.74 -3.07 1.16
C ALA A 150 -4.63 -3.36 -0.35
N ARG A 151 -5.74 -3.26 -1.08
CA ARG A 151 -5.78 -3.41 -2.54
C ARG A 151 -4.94 -2.35 -3.25
N GLU A 152 -5.11 -1.08 -2.87
CA GLU A 152 -4.35 0.04 -3.42
C GLU A 152 -2.85 -0.06 -3.11
N ARG A 153 -2.49 -0.47 -1.88
CA ARG A 153 -1.09 -0.76 -1.51
C ARG A 153 -0.50 -1.90 -2.34
N ARG A 154 -1.24 -2.97 -2.61
CA ARG A 154 -0.76 -4.06 -3.47
C ARG A 154 -0.54 -3.58 -4.90
N MET A 155 -1.46 -2.80 -5.46
CA MET A 155 -1.34 -2.25 -6.81
C MET A 155 -0.16 -1.27 -6.94
N SER A 156 0.01 -0.37 -5.96
CA SER A 156 1.15 0.57 -5.95
C SER A 156 2.49 -0.13 -5.73
N LEU A 157 2.56 -1.16 -4.88
CA LEU A 157 3.78 -1.98 -4.75
C LEU A 157 4.09 -2.74 -6.03
N ALA A 158 3.08 -3.30 -6.70
CA ALA A 158 3.26 -3.96 -7.98
C ALA A 158 3.77 -2.98 -9.05
N SER A 159 3.23 -1.76 -9.12
CA SER A 159 3.69 -0.76 -10.08
C SER A 159 5.13 -0.29 -9.79
N ILE A 160 5.50 -0.09 -8.52
CA ILE A 160 6.89 0.23 -8.11
C ILE A 160 7.84 -0.91 -8.48
N ARG A 161 7.45 -2.17 -8.22
CA ARG A 161 8.26 -3.35 -8.58
C ARG A 161 8.44 -3.45 -10.09
N ASN A 162 7.38 -3.25 -10.87
CA ASN A 162 7.45 -3.25 -12.34
C ASN A 162 8.34 -2.13 -12.87
N LYS A 163 8.24 -0.92 -12.31
CA LYS A 163 9.09 0.21 -12.69
C LYS A 163 10.56 -0.11 -12.42
N ARG A 164 10.89 -0.63 -11.23
CA ARG A 164 12.26 -1.02 -10.87
C ARG A 164 12.77 -2.14 -11.77
N LEU A 165 11.95 -3.14 -12.09
CA LEU A 165 12.32 -4.22 -13.00
C LEU A 165 12.66 -3.65 -14.39
N ARG A 166 11.89 -2.68 -14.88
CA ARG A 166 12.16 -2.02 -16.16
C ARG A 166 13.45 -1.20 -16.13
N GLU A 167 13.72 -0.48 -15.05
CA GLU A 167 14.98 0.26 -14.85
C GLU A 167 16.18 -0.70 -14.85
N TRP A 168 16.05 -1.85 -14.20
CA TRP A 168 17.08 -2.90 -14.20
C TRP A 168 17.29 -3.48 -15.60
N ALA A 169 16.21 -3.87 -16.28
CA ALA A 169 16.27 -4.38 -17.64
C ALA A 169 16.86 -3.38 -18.65
N SER A 170 16.77 -2.07 -18.38
CA SER A 170 17.38 -1.04 -19.23
C SER A 170 18.87 -0.81 -18.94
N THR A 171 19.34 -1.19 -17.74
CA THR A 171 20.73 -1.02 -17.30
C THR A 171 21.58 -2.24 -17.63
N GLU A 172 20.96 -3.41 -17.65
CA GLU A 172 21.61 -4.65 -18.06
C GLU A 172 21.76 -4.65 -19.59
N ASP A 173 22.97 -4.87 -20.09
CA ASP A 173 23.30 -5.01 -21.52
C ASP A 173 22.74 -6.35 -22.09
N GLY A 174 21.50 -6.68 -21.72
CA GLY A 174 20.80 -7.87 -22.16
C GLY A 174 20.38 -7.73 -23.62
N GLU A 175 20.75 -8.70 -24.43
CA GLU A 175 20.14 -8.91 -25.74
C GLU A 175 18.66 -9.26 -25.58
N GLY A 176 17.77 -8.53 -26.26
CA GLY A 176 16.32 -8.76 -26.25
C GLY A 176 15.92 -10.05 -26.97
N LEU A 177 16.29 -11.22 -26.44
CA LEU A 177 16.10 -12.54 -27.08
C LEU A 177 14.64 -12.82 -27.45
N HIS A 178 13.70 -12.34 -26.64
CA HIS A 178 12.27 -12.48 -26.93
C HIS A 178 11.87 -11.74 -28.21
N GLU A 179 12.37 -10.51 -28.39
CA GLU A 179 12.11 -9.69 -29.59
C GLU A 179 12.83 -10.29 -30.81
N LEU A 180 14.07 -10.76 -30.61
CA LEU A 180 14.87 -11.40 -31.65
C LEU A 180 14.20 -12.66 -32.20
N ILE A 181 13.65 -13.50 -31.33
CA ILE A 181 12.94 -14.74 -31.69
C ILE A 181 11.53 -14.45 -32.23
N GLY A 182 10.89 -13.35 -31.82
CA GLY A 182 9.59 -12.95 -32.34
C GLY A 182 9.60 -12.53 -33.82
N GLY A 183 10.76 -12.14 -34.35
CA GLY A 183 10.94 -11.76 -35.76
C GLY A 183 10.86 -12.95 -36.73
N THR A 184 10.31 -12.72 -37.94
CA THR A 184 10.32 -13.72 -39.01
C THR A 184 11.75 -13.92 -39.52
N GLN A 185 12.27 -15.16 -39.38
CA GLN A 185 13.64 -15.58 -39.75
C GLN A 185 14.76 -15.10 -38.80
N HIS A 186 14.68 -15.48 -37.53
CA HIS A 186 15.75 -15.23 -36.55
C HIS A 186 17.04 -16.04 -36.76
N GLY A 187 17.03 -17.12 -37.55
CA GLY A 187 18.21 -17.97 -37.79
C GLY A 187 18.71 -18.75 -36.55
N LEU A 188 18.12 -18.50 -35.37
CA LEU A 188 18.37 -19.20 -34.12
C LEU A 188 17.60 -20.53 -34.03
N GLU A 189 18.26 -21.58 -33.55
CA GLU A 189 17.68 -22.84 -33.12
C GLU A 189 17.18 -22.71 -31.67
N ILE A 190 15.92 -23.05 -31.42
CA ILE A 190 15.30 -22.98 -30.09
C ILE A 190 15.29 -24.38 -29.48
N LEU A 191 16.00 -24.54 -28.37
CA LEU A 191 16.05 -25.76 -27.59
C LEU A 191 15.04 -25.65 -26.44
N GLU A 192 14.05 -26.54 -26.41
CA GLU A 192 13.04 -26.56 -25.34
C GLU A 192 13.54 -27.38 -24.16
N TYR A 193 13.51 -26.78 -22.97
CA TYR A 193 13.72 -27.49 -21.71
C TYR A 193 12.59 -27.15 -20.75
N GLY A 194 11.77 -28.12 -20.39
CA GLY A 194 10.66 -27.90 -19.47
C GLY A 194 10.04 -29.22 -19.06
N ASP A 195 9.31 -29.19 -17.96
CA ASP A 195 8.47 -30.32 -17.55
C ASP A 195 7.37 -30.49 -18.62
N ASP A 196 7.33 -31.65 -19.26
CA ASP A 196 6.35 -32.05 -20.28
C ASP A 196 4.93 -32.13 -19.70
N LYS A 197 4.83 -32.13 -18.36
CA LYS A 197 3.57 -31.93 -17.65
C LYS A 197 3.22 -30.45 -17.68
N ARG A 198 2.33 -30.11 -18.61
CA ARG A 198 1.56 -28.87 -18.66
C ARG A 198 1.00 -28.60 -17.25
N ALA A 199 1.70 -27.79 -16.47
CA ALA A 199 1.20 -27.37 -15.17
C ALA A 199 -0.15 -26.71 -15.43
N ASP A 200 -1.20 -27.13 -14.70
CA ASP A 200 -2.57 -26.63 -14.81
C ASP A 200 -2.69 -25.17 -14.28
N GLY A 201 -1.69 -24.34 -14.56
CA GLY A 201 -1.49 -23.02 -14.02
C GLY A 201 -0.57 -22.19 -14.91
N ALA A 202 -0.28 -20.96 -14.50
CA ALA A 202 0.61 -20.10 -15.26
C ALA A 202 2.00 -20.73 -15.39
N SER A 203 2.61 -20.59 -16.55
CA SER A 203 3.98 -21.03 -16.79
C SER A 203 4.85 -19.81 -17.10
N ALA A 204 6.08 -19.81 -16.60
CA ALA A 204 7.11 -18.85 -16.98
C ALA A 204 8.11 -19.51 -17.92
N SER A 205 8.48 -18.81 -18.97
CA SER A 205 9.60 -19.19 -19.84
C SER A 205 10.76 -18.21 -19.66
N SER A 206 11.96 -18.75 -19.50
CA SER A 206 13.21 -17.99 -19.49
C SER A 206 14.02 -18.37 -20.73
N LEU A 207 14.56 -17.37 -21.43
CA LEU A 207 15.38 -17.58 -22.63
C LEU A 207 16.84 -17.33 -22.28
N VAL A 208 17.71 -18.26 -22.65
CA VAL A 208 19.17 -18.18 -22.40
C VAL A 208 19.90 -18.49 -23.70
N ARG A 209 20.74 -17.56 -24.18
CA ARG A 209 21.60 -17.82 -25.33
C ARG A 209 22.74 -18.76 -24.93
N ILE A 210 22.87 -19.86 -25.66
CA ILE A 210 23.99 -20.79 -25.47
C ILE A 210 25.14 -20.34 -26.37
N ASP A 211 24.87 -20.13 -27.65
CA ASP A 211 25.84 -19.69 -28.67
C ASP A 211 25.18 -18.73 -29.67
N ASP A 212 25.90 -18.36 -30.73
CA ASP A 212 25.39 -17.46 -31.78
C ASP A 212 24.21 -17.96 -32.59
N ARG A 213 23.94 -19.26 -32.53
CA ARG A 213 22.87 -19.91 -33.29
C ARG A 213 21.85 -20.63 -32.42
N ARG A 214 22.02 -20.68 -31.09
CA ARG A 214 21.22 -21.55 -30.22
C ARG A 214 20.74 -20.82 -28.99
N VAL A 215 19.43 -20.91 -28.72
CA VAL A 215 18.79 -20.36 -27.52
C VAL A 215 18.03 -21.46 -26.80
N LEU A 216 18.23 -21.58 -25.49
CA LEU A 216 17.50 -22.48 -24.61
C LEU A 216 16.27 -21.77 -24.06
N ARG A 217 15.08 -22.34 -24.29
CA ARG A 217 13.83 -21.91 -23.67
C ARG A 217 13.51 -22.82 -22.50
N ILE A 218 13.69 -22.30 -21.29
CA ILE A 218 13.41 -23.01 -20.04
C ILE A 218 11.98 -22.68 -19.60
N THR A 219 11.07 -23.65 -19.62
CA THR A 219 9.67 -23.47 -19.19
C THR A 219 9.44 -24.12 -17.84
N ARG A 220 8.89 -23.38 -16.87
CA ARG A 220 8.56 -23.86 -15.52
C ARG A 220 7.14 -23.43 -15.13
N GLY A 221 6.39 -24.32 -14.50
CA GLY A 221 5.11 -24.00 -13.88
C GLY A 221 5.26 -23.06 -12.68
N ILE A 222 4.42 -22.03 -12.62
CA ILE A 222 4.30 -21.11 -11.49
C ILE A 222 3.06 -21.52 -10.70
N ALA A 223 3.26 -22.02 -9.49
CA ALA A 223 2.17 -22.22 -8.54
C ALA A 223 1.81 -20.88 -7.90
N PHE A 224 0.58 -20.41 -8.11
CA PHE A 224 0.02 -19.34 -7.29
C PHE A 224 -0.68 -19.98 -6.11
N ASN A 225 -0.17 -19.77 -4.91
CA ASN A 225 -0.90 -20.10 -3.70
C ASN A 225 -2.08 -19.12 -3.61
N SER A 226 -3.23 -19.47 -4.19
CA SER A 226 -4.50 -18.75 -4.00
C SER A 226 -5.07 -19.07 -2.61
N LEU A 227 -4.24 -18.98 -1.57
CA LEU A 227 -4.74 -19.05 -0.22
C LEU A 227 -5.36 -17.69 0.09
N LYS A 228 -6.69 -17.72 0.23
CA LYS A 228 -7.59 -16.73 0.84
C LYS A 228 -8.52 -15.98 -0.14
N SER A 229 -9.43 -16.74 -0.75
CA SER A 229 -10.84 -16.35 -0.77
C SER A 229 -11.57 -17.14 0.33
N SER A 230 -12.00 -16.41 1.35
CA SER A 230 -12.95 -16.70 2.44
C SER A 230 -13.87 -17.95 2.38
N ILE A 231 -14.05 -18.57 3.57
CA ILE A 231 -15.22 -19.35 4.10
C ILE A 231 -15.30 -20.81 3.60
N ASP A 232 -15.31 -21.89 4.38
CA ASP A 232 -15.26 -22.21 5.82
C ASP A 232 -14.58 -23.60 5.92
N GLU A 233 -13.79 -23.84 6.96
CA GLU A 233 -13.73 -25.15 7.64
C GLU A 233 -13.07 -24.94 9.01
N GLU A 234 -13.95 -24.87 10.01
CA GLU A 234 -13.67 -25.33 11.35
C GLU A 234 -13.43 -26.85 11.27
N THR A 235 -12.17 -27.26 11.11
CA THR A 235 -11.76 -28.64 11.38
C THR A 235 -10.95 -28.63 12.67
N THR A 236 -11.66 -29.04 13.71
CA THR A 236 -11.15 -29.63 14.94
C THR A 236 -10.10 -30.67 14.60
N GLU A 237 -8.83 -30.39 14.88
CA GLU A 237 -7.82 -31.44 15.00
C GLU A 237 -7.52 -31.62 16.48
N GLU A 238 -8.18 -32.64 17.05
CA GLU A 238 -7.75 -33.32 18.26
C GLU A 238 -6.29 -33.77 18.11
N ASP A 239 -5.46 -33.21 18.99
CA ASP A 239 -4.52 -33.92 19.84
C ASP A 239 -4.02 -35.30 19.35
N THR A 240 -2.87 -35.29 18.68
CA THR A 240 -1.89 -36.38 18.82
C THR A 240 -0.51 -35.80 19.08
N GLU A 241 -0.28 -35.48 20.34
CA GLU A 241 0.93 -35.72 21.12
C GLU A 241 2.10 -36.41 20.36
N HIS A 242 3.16 -35.64 20.07
CA HIS A 242 4.52 -35.86 20.57
C HIS A 242 5.53 -34.98 19.82
N LYS A 243 6.05 -33.94 20.50
CA LYS A 243 7.40 -33.97 21.09
C LYS A 243 7.76 -32.57 21.59
N ASP A 244 7.86 -32.47 22.91
CA ASP A 244 8.35 -31.30 23.62
C ASP A 244 9.63 -30.73 23.00
N THR A 245 9.60 -29.44 22.66
CA THR A 245 10.76 -28.57 22.86
C THR A 245 10.24 -27.20 23.24
N SER A 246 10.26 -26.94 24.55
CA SER A 246 10.02 -25.65 25.17
C SER A 246 10.98 -24.59 24.60
N LEU A 247 10.45 -23.63 23.85
CA LEU A 247 11.04 -22.31 23.59
C LEU A 247 9.84 -21.34 23.57
N ASP A 248 9.33 -20.99 24.74
CA ASP A 248 9.71 -19.79 25.49
C ASP A 248 9.57 -18.49 24.68
N SER A 249 8.81 -17.56 25.27
CA SER A 249 8.42 -16.26 24.74
C SER A 249 9.57 -15.54 24.03
N ASN A 250 9.50 -15.44 22.70
CA ASN A 250 10.36 -14.51 21.97
C ASN A 250 9.63 -13.16 21.77
N VAL A 251 9.30 -12.53 22.89
CA VAL A 251 9.09 -11.08 22.92
C VAL A 251 10.48 -10.48 23.10
N PRO A 252 11.00 -9.65 22.18
CA PRO A 252 12.29 -9.02 22.38
C PRO A 252 12.24 -8.15 23.65
N PRO A 253 13.27 -8.19 24.51
CA PRO A 253 13.29 -7.36 25.71
C PRO A 253 13.23 -5.87 25.35
N PRO A 254 12.63 -5.03 26.20
CA PRO A 254 12.64 -3.59 26.00
C PRO A 254 14.09 -3.09 25.92
N PRO A 255 14.35 -2.06 25.08
CA PRO A 255 15.69 -1.51 24.90
C PRO A 255 16.27 -1.04 26.24
N PRO A 256 17.56 -1.27 26.51
CA PRO A 256 18.23 -0.79 27.73
C PRO A 256 18.12 0.72 27.87
N ASP A 257 17.85 1.19 29.09
CA ASP A 257 17.84 2.62 29.45
C ASP A 257 19.14 3.29 28.98
N MET A 258 18.98 4.24 28.06
CA MET A 258 20.06 5.03 27.52
C MET A 258 20.66 5.89 28.64
N PRO A 259 21.99 5.92 28.85
CA PRO A 259 22.58 6.78 29.88
C PRO A 259 22.26 8.25 29.55
N PRO A 260 21.98 9.08 30.57
CA PRO A 260 21.65 10.48 30.34
C PRO A 260 22.80 11.17 29.59
N PRO A 261 22.47 12.09 28.66
CA PRO A 261 23.49 12.80 27.89
C PRO A 261 24.42 13.59 28.82
N PRO A 262 25.72 13.70 28.46
CA PRO A 262 26.68 14.43 29.27
C PRO A 262 26.28 15.91 29.39
N PRO A 263 26.54 16.54 30.55
CA PRO A 263 26.20 17.94 30.76
C PRO A 263 26.98 18.83 29.78
N PRO A 264 26.38 19.94 29.32
CA PRO A 264 27.06 20.88 28.43
C PRO A 264 28.29 21.48 29.12
N MET A 265 29.41 21.50 28.40
CA MET A 265 30.60 22.29 28.74
C MET A 265 30.43 23.74 28.29
#